data_AF-A0A357X1U1-F1
#
_entry.id   AF-A0A357X1U1-F1
#
_cell.length_a   1.000
_cell.length_b   1.000
_cell.length_c   1.000
_cell.angle_alpha   90.00
_cell.angle_beta   90.00
_cell.angle_gamma   90.00
#
_symmetry.space_group_name_H-M   'P 1'
#
loop_
_entity.id
_entity.type
_entity.pdbx_description
1 polymer ?
#
loop_
_entity_poly.entity_id
_entity_poly.type
_entity_poly.pdbx_seq_one_letter_code
_entity_poly.pdbx_strand_id
1 'polypeptide(L)'
;CQMMGEVLGMQQKDLKDLQLFSKLHDIGKIGIDDRILNKPGKLNDDEWKIMKLHPEIGYRIVMETPQLKRIANYILCHHERWDGTGYPMGLKGQEAPVSSRILAIADAFDAMTEDRLYRKAMPREAAIQ
;
A
#
# COMPACT_ATOMS: atom_id res chain seq x y z
N CYS A 1 -0.23 0.97 11.20
CA CYS A 1 -0.33 -0.50 11.02
C CYS A 1 -0.20 -1.32 12.30
N GLN A 2 0.94 -1.31 13.00
CA GLN A 2 1.18 -2.21 14.15
C GLN A 2 0.07 -2.14 15.23
N MET A 3 -0.29 -0.95 15.67
CA MET A 3 -1.34 -0.77 16.69
C MET A 3 -2.69 -1.40 16.27
N MET A 4 -3.07 -1.27 14.99
CA MET A 4 -4.28 -1.91 14.47
C MET A 4 -4.16 -3.44 14.51
N GLY A 5 -3.00 -3.99 14.15
CA GLY A 5 -2.74 -5.42 14.23
C GLY A 5 -2.81 -5.97 15.66
N GLU A 6 -2.30 -5.22 16.63
CA GLU A 6 -2.36 -5.57 18.06
C GLU A 6 -3.81 -5.58 18.58
N VAL A 7 -4.60 -4.56 18.23
CA VAL A 7 -6.04 -4.50 18.56
C VAL A 7 -6.82 -5.66 17.93
N LEU A 8 -6.42 -6.10 16.73
CA LEU A 8 -7.01 -7.26 16.06
C LEU A 8 -6.51 -8.62 16.60
N GLY A 9 -5.61 -8.63 17.58
CA GLY A 9 -5.09 -9.86 18.19
C GLY A 9 -4.14 -10.65 17.28
N MET A 10 -3.45 -9.99 16.33
CA MET A 10 -2.47 -10.65 15.46
C MET A 10 -1.31 -11.23 16.27
N GLN A 11 -0.79 -12.39 15.84
CA GLN A 11 0.36 -13.00 16.49
C GLN A 11 1.63 -12.17 16.26
N GLN A 12 2.61 -12.30 17.16
CA GLN A 12 3.86 -11.54 17.05
C GLN A 12 4.63 -11.76 15.74
N LYS A 13 4.50 -12.95 15.13
CA LYS A 13 5.07 -13.22 13.81
C LYS A 13 4.39 -12.37 12.73
N ASP A 14 3.06 -12.33 12.73
CA ASP A 14 2.29 -11.58 11.73
C ASP A 14 2.45 -10.06 11.92
N LEU A 15 2.62 -9.59 13.15
CA LEU A 15 2.95 -8.19 13.45
C LEU A 15 4.30 -7.79 12.86
N LYS A 16 5.33 -8.65 12.98
CA LYS A 16 6.64 -8.41 12.35
C LYS A 16 6.53 -8.37 10.83
N ASP A 17 5.72 -9.24 10.25
CA ASP A 17 5.49 -9.26 8.81
C ASP A 17 4.70 -8.04 8.34
N LEU A 18 3.70 -7.60 9.10
CA LEU A 18 2.97 -6.35 8.88
C LEU A 18 3.89 -5.12 8.94
N GLN A 19 4.80 -5.05 9.92
CA GLN A 19 5.79 -3.97 10.02
C GLN A 19 6.72 -3.95 8.81
N LEU A 20 7.26 -5.11 8.44
CA LEU A 20 8.18 -5.23 7.31
C LEU A 20 7.49 -4.88 5.99
N PHE A 21 6.29 -5.40 5.79
CA PHE A 21 5.41 -5.07 4.66
C PHE A 21 5.12 -3.57 4.61
N SER A 22 4.74 -2.95 5.72
CA SER A 22 4.40 -1.51 5.74
C SER A 22 5.58 -0.64 5.30
N LYS A 23 6.84 -1.05 5.55
CA LYS A 23 8.03 -0.34 5.10
C LYS A 23 8.36 -0.56 3.62
N LEU A 24 7.94 -1.69 3.06
CA LEU A 24 8.33 -2.14 1.72
C LEU A 24 7.18 -2.14 0.71
N HIS A 25 5.96 -1.73 1.09
CA HIS A 25 4.79 -1.78 0.22
C HIS A 25 5.01 -1.08 -1.13
N ASP A 26 5.77 0.01 -1.12
CA ASP A 26 6.08 0.85 -2.27
C ASP A 26 7.42 0.52 -2.95
N ILE A 27 8.13 -0.56 -2.57
CA ILE A 27 9.47 -0.87 -3.09
C ILE A 27 9.50 -0.99 -4.62
N GLY A 28 8.39 -1.40 -5.24
CA GLY A 28 8.28 -1.51 -6.69
C GLY A 28 8.27 -0.18 -7.44
N LYS A 29 8.14 0.97 -6.75
CA LYS A 29 8.29 2.30 -7.38
C LYS A 29 9.67 2.51 -7.99
N ILE A 30 10.68 1.75 -7.57
CA ILE A 30 12.01 1.73 -8.21
C ILE A 30 11.97 1.33 -9.69
N GLY A 31 10.94 0.59 -10.13
CA GLY A 31 10.75 0.21 -11.53
C GLY A 31 9.89 1.17 -12.33
N ILE A 32 9.47 2.30 -11.75
CA ILE A 32 8.65 3.32 -12.41
C ILE A 32 9.56 4.43 -12.93
N ASP A 33 9.34 4.88 -14.17
CA ASP A 33 10.10 5.98 -14.76
C ASP A 33 9.99 7.26 -13.91
N ASP A 34 11.13 7.90 -13.64
CA ASP A 34 11.21 9.09 -12.79
C ASP A 34 10.33 10.24 -13.29
N ARG A 35 10.08 10.34 -14.60
CA ARG A 35 9.21 11.37 -15.20
C ARG A 35 7.75 11.17 -14.82
N ILE A 36 7.34 9.92 -14.57
CA ILE A 36 6.00 9.57 -14.09
C ILE A 36 5.96 9.67 -12.57
N LEU A 37 6.96 9.08 -11.89
CA LEU A 37 7.01 9.03 -10.43
C LEU A 37 7.07 10.43 -9.79
N ASN A 38 7.84 11.34 -10.39
CA ASN A 38 8.06 12.70 -9.89
C ASN A 38 7.31 13.76 -10.69
N LYS A 39 6.30 13.37 -11.48
CA LYS A 39 5.55 14.31 -12.32
C LYS A 39 4.92 15.42 -11.47
N PRO A 40 5.17 16.70 -11.75
CA PRO A 40 4.41 17.77 -11.12
C PRO A 40 2.98 17.79 -11.66
N GLY A 41 2.00 17.48 -10.81
CA GLY A 41 0.58 17.50 -11.14
C GLY A 41 -0.04 16.11 -11.28
N LYS A 42 -1.17 16.02 -11.99
CA LYS A 42 -1.93 14.77 -12.14
C LYS A 42 -1.31 13.89 -13.23
N LEU A 43 -1.29 12.58 -12.98
CA LEU A 43 -1.01 11.59 -14.02
C LEU A 43 -2.20 11.48 -14.98
N ASN A 44 -1.93 11.29 -16.27
CA ASN A 44 -2.93 10.89 -17.26
C ASN A 44 -3.21 9.38 -17.17
N ASP A 45 -4.16 8.88 -17.96
CA ASP A 45 -4.61 7.49 -17.88
C ASP A 45 -3.49 6.48 -18.20
N ASP A 46 -2.61 6.79 -19.15
CA ASP A 46 -1.51 5.89 -19.53
C ASP A 46 -0.38 5.89 -18.49
N GLU A 47 -0.08 7.05 -17.92
CA GLU A 47 0.84 7.19 -16.79
C GLU A 47 0.31 6.46 -15.56
N TRP A 48 -1.01 6.50 -15.32
CA TRP A 48 -1.66 5.73 -14.27
C TRP A 48 -1.55 4.23 -14.49
N LYS A 49 -1.68 3.73 -15.73
CA LYS A 49 -1.46 2.30 -16.03
C LYS A 49 -0.05 1.88 -15.63
N ILE A 50 0.95 2.71 -15.92
CA ILE A 50 2.35 2.43 -15.54
C ILE A 50 2.52 2.49 -14.02
N MET A 51 2.02 3.55 -13.37
CA MET A 51 2.10 3.68 -11.91
C MET A 51 1.49 2.46 -11.18
N LYS A 52 0.38 1.92 -11.69
CA LYS A 52 -0.29 0.74 -11.13
C LYS A 52 0.51 -0.56 -11.22
N LEU A 53 1.65 -0.58 -11.92
CA LEU A 53 2.54 -1.75 -12.00
C LEU A 53 3.42 -1.91 -10.75
N HIS A 54 3.59 -0.87 -9.93
CA HIS A 54 4.52 -0.94 -8.80
C HIS A 54 4.20 -2.07 -7.76
N PRO A 55 2.95 -2.48 -7.49
CA PRO A 55 2.70 -3.62 -6.61
C PRO A 55 3.24 -4.93 -7.21
N GLU A 56 3.07 -5.13 -8.53
CA GLU A 56 3.57 -6.32 -9.24
C GLU A 56 5.10 -6.33 -9.32
N ILE A 57 5.71 -5.17 -9.58
CA ILE A 57 7.17 -5.02 -9.58
C ILE A 57 7.72 -5.30 -8.17
N GLY A 58 7.09 -4.72 -7.15
CA GLY A 58 7.47 -4.93 -5.75
C GLY A 58 7.35 -6.39 -5.33
N TYR A 59 6.26 -7.06 -5.72
CA TYR A 59 6.09 -8.51 -5.54
C TYR A 59 7.26 -9.30 -6.14
N ARG A 60 7.63 -9.03 -7.40
CA ARG A 60 8.74 -9.72 -8.07
C ARG A 60 10.07 -9.48 -7.35
N ILE A 61 10.37 -8.23 -6.97
CA ILE A 61 11.60 -7.87 -6.24
C ILE A 61 11.72 -8.69 -4.95
N VAL A 62 10.66 -8.72 -4.12
CA VAL A 62 10.75 -9.43 -2.84
C VAL A 62 10.70 -10.95 -3.00
N MET A 63 10.12 -11.46 -4.09
CA MET A 63 10.13 -12.90 -4.39
C MET A 63 11.54 -13.42 -4.69
N GLU A 64 12.45 -12.58 -5.17
CA GLU A 64 13.87 -12.94 -5.34
C GLU A 64 14.65 -12.99 -4.02
N THR A 65 14.07 -12.49 -2.92
CA THR A 65 14.71 -12.50 -1.60
C THR A 65 14.00 -13.50 -0.68
N PRO A 66 14.60 -14.67 -0.37
CA PRO A 66 13.95 -15.74 0.40
C PRO A 66 13.32 -15.28 1.73
N GLN A 67 13.98 -14.34 2.43
CA GLN A 67 13.51 -13.81 3.71
C GLN A 67 12.29 -12.90 3.56
N LEU A 68 12.04 -12.33 2.39
CA LEU A 68 10.95 -11.38 2.12
C LEU A 68 9.73 -12.03 1.44
N LYS A 69 9.86 -13.25 0.90
CA LYS A 69 8.77 -13.98 0.22
C LYS A 69 7.44 -13.99 1.01
N ARG A 70 7.52 -14.07 2.34
CA ARG A 70 6.34 -14.12 3.23
C ARG A 70 5.47 -12.86 3.18
N ILE A 71 6.01 -11.70 2.78
CA ILE A 71 5.26 -10.46 2.62
C ILE A 71 4.89 -10.14 1.16
N ALA A 72 5.31 -10.97 0.21
CA ALA A 72 5.13 -10.69 -1.22
C ALA A 72 3.66 -10.47 -1.58
N ASN A 73 2.77 -11.36 -1.13
CA ASN A 73 1.35 -11.23 -1.39
C ASN A 73 0.74 -9.95 -0.78
N TYR A 74 1.28 -9.47 0.35
CA TYR A 74 0.80 -8.24 0.96
C TYR A 74 1.16 -7.03 0.09
N ILE A 75 2.38 -7.01 -0.44
CA ILE A 75 2.86 -5.99 -1.40
C ILE A 75 2.02 -6.02 -2.67
N LEU A 76 1.72 -7.20 -3.23
CA LEU A 76 0.91 -7.29 -4.44
C LEU A 76 -0.49 -6.69 -4.24
N CYS A 77 -1.10 -6.94 -3.07
CA CYS A 77 -2.50 -6.61 -2.82
C CYS A 77 -2.72 -5.29 -2.06
N HIS A 78 -1.70 -4.46 -1.84
CA HIS A 78 -1.85 -3.30 -0.94
C HIS A 78 -2.75 -2.17 -1.48
N HIS A 79 -3.02 -2.17 -2.78
CA HIS A 79 -3.98 -1.27 -3.43
C HIS A 79 -5.33 -1.94 -3.76
N GLU A 80 -5.57 -3.15 -3.26
CA GLU A 80 -6.89 -3.76 -3.31
C GLU A 80 -7.87 -2.99 -2.42
N ARG A 81 -9.11 -2.88 -2.88
CA ARG A 81 -10.16 -2.12 -2.20
C ARG A 81 -11.27 -3.06 -1.76
N TRP A 82 -11.87 -2.77 -0.62
CA TRP A 82 -12.93 -3.60 -0.04
C TRP A 82 -14.09 -3.89 -1.01
N ASP A 83 -14.38 -2.94 -1.89
CA ASP A 83 -15.46 -3.01 -2.90
C ASP A 83 -15.09 -3.80 -4.18
N GLY A 84 -13.84 -4.23 -4.34
CA GLY A 84 -13.34 -4.91 -5.54
C GLY A 84 -12.90 -3.97 -6.67
N THR A 85 -12.89 -2.65 -6.46
CA THR A 85 -12.45 -1.65 -7.46
C THR A 85 -10.95 -1.35 -7.40
N GLY A 86 -10.23 -2.09 -6.56
CA GLY A 86 -8.78 -1.99 -6.40
C GLY A 86 -8.01 -2.65 -7.55
N TYR A 87 -6.71 -2.77 -7.36
CA TYR A 87 -5.80 -3.37 -8.34
C TYR A 87 -4.63 -4.06 -7.62
N PRO A 88 -3.93 -5.01 -8.26
CA PRO A 88 -4.08 -5.45 -9.66
C PRO A 88 -5.14 -6.53 -9.92
N MET A 89 -5.62 -7.22 -8.88
CA MET A 89 -6.47 -8.41 -9.02
C MET A 89 -7.96 -8.12 -8.87
N GLY A 90 -8.34 -7.00 -8.26
CA GLY A 90 -9.75 -6.64 -8.03
C GLY A 90 -10.38 -7.48 -6.92
N LEU A 91 -9.60 -7.78 -5.88
CA LEU A 91 -10.04 -8.61 -4.74
C LEU A 91 -11.11 -7.87 -3.94
N LYS A 92 -12.15 -8.59 -3.52
CA LYS A 92 -13.28 -8.04 -2.77
C LYS A 92 -13.32 -8.54 -1.34
N GLY A 93 -13.59 -7.61 -0.41
CA GLY A 93 -13.80 -7.93 1.00
C GLY A 93 -12.62 -8.66 1.64
N GLN A 94 -12.85 -9.90 2.06
CA GLN A 94 -11.86 -10.72 2.77
C GLN A 94 -10.89 -11.46 1.85
N GLU A 95 -11.07 -11.39 0.53
CA GLU A 95 -10.11 -11.92 -0.43
C GLU A 95 -8.76 -11.21 -0.33
N ALA A 96 -8.76 -9.90 -0.01
CA ALA A 96 -7.56 -9.15 0.27
C ALA A 96 -6.97 -9.53 1.65
N PRO A 97 -5.64 -9.76 1.74
CA PRO A 97 -4.99 -10.08 3.00
C PRO A 97 -5.30 -9.05 4.09
N VAL A 98 -5.49 -9.51 5.33
CA VAL A 98 -5.77 -8.60 6.47
C VAL A 98 -4.69 -7.53 6.62
N SER A 99 -3.42 -7.89 6.40
CA SER A 99 -2.29 -6.95 6.42
C SER A 99 -2.44 -5.84 5.37
N SER A 100 -2.82 -6.18 4.14
CA SER A 100 -3.07 -5.22 3.06
C SER A 100 -4.24 -4.28 3.40
N ARG A 101 -5.31 -4.81 4.00
CA ARG A 101 -6.45 -4.00 4.46
C ARG A 101 -6.07 -3.04 5.60
N ILE A 102 -5.25 -3.49 6.55
CA ILE A 102 -4.71 -2.62 7.61
C ILE A 102 -3.87 -1.50 7.01
N LEU A 103 -2.99 -1.82 6.07
CA LEU A 103 -2.15 -0.81 5.42
C LEU A 103 -2.99 0.18 4.62
N ALA A 104 -4.01 -0.28 3.87
CA ALA A 104 -4.88 0.62 3.10
C ALA A 104 -5.57 1.69 3.99
N ILE A 105 -5.98 1.32 5.20
CA ILE A 105 -6.54 2.26 6.17
C ILE A 105 -5.46 3.23 6.68
N ALA A 106 -4.29 2.71 7.05
CA ALA A 106 -3.20 3.52 7.56
C ALA A 106 -2.67 4.51 6.51
N ASP A 107 -2.42 4.05 5.28
CA ASP A 107 -1.93 4.87 4.18
C ASP A 107 -2.95 5.94 3.78
N ALA A 108 -4.25 5.62 3.77
CA ALA A 108 -5.29 6.63 3.55
C ALA A 108 -5.30 7.69 4.67
N PHE A 109 -5.16 7.27 5.93
CA PHE A 109 -5.12 8.19 7.07
C PHE A 109 -3.89 9.10 7.02
N ASP A 110 -2.70 8.55 6.75
CA ASP A 110 -1.46 9.32 6.60
C ASP A 110 -1.58 10.27 5.40
N ALA A 111 -2.11 9.78 4.27
CA ALA A 111 -2.36 10.60 3.09
C ALA A 111 -3.32 11.76 3.34
N MET A 112 -4.28 11.60 4.27
CA MET A 112 -5.21 12.65 4.67
C MET A 112 -4.63 13.63 5.70
N THR A 113 -3.77 13.17 6.60
CA THR A 113 -3.32 13.94 7.78
C THR A 113 -1.91 14.52 7.66
N GLU A 114 -1.18 14.22 6.58
CA GLU A 114 0.13 14.82 6.29
C GLU A 114 0.04 15.94 5.26
N ASP A 115 0.94 16.92 5.42
CA ASP A 115 1.16 17.97 4.43
C ASP A 115 1.78 17.37 3.16
N ARG A 116 1.23 17.74 2.02
CA ARG A 116 1.75 17.37 0.69
C ARG A 116 2.02 18.64 -0.10
N LEU A 117 2.89 18.55 -1.10
CA LEU A 117 3.31 19.66 -1.98
C LEU A 117 2.14 20.55 -2.48
N TYR A 118 0.95 19.99 -2.65
CA TYR A 118 -0.22 20.68 -3.20
C TYR A 118 -1.45 20.66 -2.27
N ARG A 119 -1.33 20.17 -1.02
CA ARG A 119 -2.47 20.02 -0.11
C ARG A 119 -2.02 20.06 1.34
N LYS A 120 -2.66 20.90 2.16
CA LYS A 120 -2.45 20.90 3.62
C LYS A 120 -3.06 19.65 4.26
N ALA A 121 -2.45 19.23 5.36
CA ALA A 121 -2.98 18.21 6.26
C ALA A 121 -4.42 18.52 6.68
N MET A 122 -5.27 17.49 6.70
CA MET A 122 -6.59 17.55 7.30
C MET A 122 -6.47 17.39 8.83
N PRO A 123 -7.32 18.06 9.63
CA PRO A 123 -7.44 17.76 11.06
C PRO A 123 -7.78 16.28 11.27
N ARG A 124 -7.18 15.66 12.29
CA ARG A 124 -7.36 14.22 12.56
C ARG A 124 -8.81 13.85 12.77
N GLU A 125 -9.57 14.73 13.42
CA GLU A 125 -11.00 14.54 13.69
C GLU A 125 -11.81 14.42 12.39
N ALA A 126 -11.46 15.20 11.38
CA ALA A 126 -12.12 15.13 10.06
C ALA A 126 -11.67 13.90 9.26
N ALA A 127 -10.44 13.42 9.45
CA ALA A 127 -9.95 12.19 8.80
C ALA A 127 -10.57 10.89 9.37
N ILE A 128 -11.21 10.97 10.55
CA ILE A 128 -11.88 9.84 11.22
C ILE A 128 -13.36 9.74 10.83
N GLN A 129 -13.96 10.82 10.31
CA GLN A 129 -15.37 10.87 9.87
C GLN A 129 -15.56 10.20 8.51
#